data_AF-A0A1G9F113-F1
#
_entry.id   AF-A0A1G9F113-F1
#
_cell.length_a   1.000
_cell.length_b   1.000
_cell.length_c   1.000
_cell.angle_alpha   90.00
_cell.angle_beta   90.00
_cell.angle_gamma   90.00
#
_symmetry.space_group_name_H-M   'P 1'
#
loop_
_entity.id
_entity.type
_entity.pdbx_description
1 polymer ?
#
loop_
_entity_poly.entity_id
_entity_poly.type
_entity_poly.pdbx_seq_one_letter_code
_entity_poly.pdbx_strand_id
1 'polypeptide(L)' 'MIKVNGRAFEWEENLTVEELLKKKNYTYPKIFVKINDQLIPQNEYAKKVIMDGDDVKVIHLMAGG' A
#
# COMPACT_ATOMS: atom_id res chain seq x y z
N MET A 1 -4.12 9.43 -10.79
CA MET A 1 -3.39 8.15 -10.78
C MET A 1 -2.49 8.07 -9.55
N ILE A 2 -2.23 6.86 -9.02
CA ILE A 2 -1.24 6.63 -7.95
C ILE A 2 -0.07 5.80 -8.46
N LYS A 3 1.03 5.77 -7.69
CA LYS A 3 2.16 4.88 -7.95
C LYS A 3 2.20 3.79 -6.91
N VAL A 4 2.24 2.52 -7.32
CA VAL A 4 2.34 1.37 -6.43
C VAL A 4 3.58 0.58 -6.80
N ASN A 5 4.57 0.51 -5.90
CA ASN A 5 5.87 -0.14 -6.14
C ASN A 5 6.53 0.31 -7.46
N GLY A 6 6.47 1.62 -7.74
CA GLY A 6 7.04 2.21 -8.96
C GLY A 6 6.19 2.03 -10.22
N ARG A 7 5.07 1.31 -10.17
CA ARG A 7 4.14 1.13 -11.30
C ARG A 7 2.95 2.07 -11.17
N ALA A 8 2.53 2.67 -12.28
CA ALA A 8 1.28 3.44 -12.30
C ALA A 8 0.10 2.51 -12.02
N PHE A 9 -0.82 2.97 -11.18
CA PHE A 9 -2.04 2.26 -10.84
C PHE A 9 -3.21 3.26 -10.86
N GLU A 10 -4.35 2.79 -11.34
CA GLU A 10 -5.56 3.60 -11.39
C GLU A 10 -6.04 3.85 -9.97
N TRP A 11 -6.24 5.12 -9.64
CA TRP A 11 -6.73 5.53 -8.33
C TRP A 11 -8.24 5.62 -8.39
N GLU A 12 -8.88 5.23 -7.29
CA GLU A 12 -10.33 5.25 -7.13
C GLU A 12 -10.67 6.01 -5.85
N GLU A 13 -11.82 6.68 -5.83
CA GLU A 13 -12.30 7.35 -4.62
C GLU A 13 -12.49 6.35 -3.48
N ASN A 14 -12.09 6.75 -2.27
CA ASN A 14 -12.10 5.92 -1.05
C ASN A 14 -11.19 4.67 -1.09
N LEU A 15 -10.19 4.64 -1.98
CA LEU A 15 -9.19 3.58 -1.99
C LEU A 15 -8.32 3.66 -0.72
N THR A 16 -8.46 2.67 0.16
CA THR A 16 -7.60 2.53 1.34
C THR A 16 -6.40 1.63 1.05
N VAL A 17 -5.41 1.66 1.93
CA VAL A 17 -4.29 0.71 1.86
C VAL A 17 -4.80 -0.74 1.91
N GLU A 18 -5.75 -1.03 2.78
CA GLU A 18 -6.33 -2.37 2.88
C GLU A 18 -6.97 -2.83 1.55
N GLU A 19 -7.78 -1.98 0.94
CA GLU A 19 -8.43 -2.28 -0.34
C GLU A 19 -7.42 -2.44 -1.48
N LEU A 20 -6.38 -1.60 -1.52
CA LEU A 20 -5.30 -1.73 -2.49
C LEU A 20 -4.59 -3.09 -2.36
N LEU A 21 -4.28 -3.51 -1.12
CA LEU A 21 -3.63 -4.78 -0.85
C LEU A 21 -4.51 -5.96 -1.27
N LYS A 22 -5.82 -5.90 -1.00
CA LYS A 22 -6.80 -6.90 -1.46
C LYS A 22 -6.85 -6.97 -2.99
N LYS A 23 -6.95 -5.83 -3.68
CA LYS A 23 -6.98 -5.75 -5.15
C LYS A 23 -5.70 -6.29 -5.79
N LYS A 24 -4.54 -6.08 -5.15
CA LYS A 24 -3.25 -6.64 -5.59
C LYS A 24 -3.02 -8.08 -5.18
N ASN A 25 -3.98 -8.69 -4.47
CA ASN A 25 -3.90 -10.05 -3.94
C ASN A 25 -2.64 -10.28 -3.07
N TYR A 26 -2.20 -9.23 -2.37
CA TYR A 26 -1.09 -9.32 -1.43
C TYR A 26 -1.57 -9.98 -0.15
N THR A 27 -1.12 -11.21 0.08
CA THR A 27 -1.48 -12.00 1.27
C THR A 27 -0.62 -11.59 2.46
N TYR A 28 -1.30 -11.24 3.56
CA TYR A 28 -0.70 -10.92 4.85
C TYR A 28 -0.04 -12.18 5.41
N PRO A 29 1.28 -12.16 5.61
CA PRO A 29 1.66 -12.13 7.02
C PRO A 29 2.75 -11.10 7.36
N LYS A 30 3.51 -10.57 6.39
CA LYS A 30 4.68 -9.71 6.66
C LYS A 30 4.93 -8.64 5.60
N ILE A 31 3.91 -7.81 5.35
CA ILE A 31 4.00 -6.68 4.41
C ILE A 31 4.02 -5.35 5.16
N PHE A 32 4.95 -4.48 4.77
CA PHE A 32 5.01 -3.09 5.20
C PHE A 32 4.59 -2.20 4.04
N VAL A 33 3.67 -1.28 4.32
CA VAL A 33 3.25 -0.27 3.35
C VAL A 33 3.82 1.08 3.76
N LYS A 34 4.45 1.76 2.80
CA LYS A 34 4.82 3.17 2.91
C LYS A 34 3.99 3.98 1.93
N ILE A 35 3.57 5.17 2.34
CA ILE A 35 2.94 6.17 1.47
C ILE A 35 3.77 7.44 1.56
N ASN A 36 4.24 7.96 0.42
CA ASN A 36 5.10 9.14 0.36
C ASN A 36 6.28 9.08 1.35
N ASP A 37 6.95 7.93 1.38
CA ASP A 37 8.05 7.61 2.30
C ASP A 37 7.70 7.55 3.81
N GLN A 38 6.44 7.76 4.18
CA GLN A 38 5.93 7.55 5.54
C GLN A 38 5.48 6.09 5.73
N LEU A 39 5.98 5.44 6.79
CA LEU A 39 5.56 4.09 7.17
C LEU A 39 4.14 4.13 7.74
N ILE A 40 3.24 3.35 7.14
CA ILE A 40 1.88 3.18 7.64
C ILE A 40 1.85 1.89 8.46
N PRO A 41 1.42 1.93 9.73
CA PRO A 41 1.26 0.73 10.53
C PRO A 41 0.00 -0.04 10.08
N GLN A 42 0.02 -1.36 10.24
CA GLN A 42 -1.04 -2.25 9.75
C GLN A 42 -2.43 -1.92 10.33
N ASN A 43 -2.50 -1.46 11.58
CA ASN A 43 -3.73 -1.04 12.23
C ASN A 43 -4.38 0.20 11.56
N GLU A 44 -3.62 0.96 10.78
CA GLU A 44 -4.11 2.12 10.04
C GLU A 44 -4.47 1.79 8.59
N TYR A 45 -4.20 0.58 8.08
CA TYR A 45 -4.45 0.26 6.66
C TYR A 45 -5.92 0.44 6.25
N ALA A 46 -6.85 0.12 7.14
CA ALA A 46 -8.29 0.31 6.90
C ALA A 46 -8.74 1.78 7.02
N LYS A 47 -7.97 2.62 7.72
CA LYS A 47 -8.30 4.04 7.96
C LYS A 47 -7.57 4.98 7.01
N LYS A 48 -6.40 4.57 6.52
CA LYS A 48 -5.53 5.37 5.67
C LYS A 48 -6.06 5.32 4.25
N VAL A 49 -6.71 6.41 3.84
CA VAL A 49 -7.12 6.66 2.47
C VAL A 49 -5.89 7.10 1.67
N ILE A 50 -5.71 6.50 0.49
CA ILE A 50 -4.68 6.86 -0.48
C ILE A 50 -5.26 7.99 -1.32
N MET A 51 -4.49 9.05 -1.54
CA MET A 51 -4.89 10.17 -2.36
C MET A 51 -4.32 10.06 -3.78
N ASP A 52 -4.95 10.75 -4.72
CA ASP A 52 -4.43 10.83 -6.07
C ASP A 52 -3.01 11.43 -6.10
N GLY A 53 -2.09 10.80 -6.81
CA GLY A 53 -0.68 11.20 -6.87
C GLY A 53 0.22 10.61 -5.79
N ASP A 54 -0.32 9.88 -4.82
CA ASP A 54 0.49 9.24 -3.77
C ASP A 54 1.42 8.14 -4.32
N ASP A 55 2.62 8.06 -3.73
CA ASP A 55 3.58 6.98 -3.96
C ASP A 55 3.48 5.93 -2.85
N VAL A 56 2.90 4.79 -3.18
CA VAL A 56 2.70 3.65 -2.28
C VAL A 56 3.76 2.58 -2.55
N LYS A 57 4.51 2.20 -1.52
CA LYS A 57 5.51 1.12 -1.57
C LYS A 57 5.07 -0.02 -0.66
N VAL A 58 4.85 -1.20 -1.23
CA VAL A 58 4.55 -2.44 -0.52
C VAL A 58 5.80 -3.30 -0.49
N ILE A 59 6.36 -3.46 0.71
CA ILE A 59 7.61 -4.17 0.98
C ILE A 59 7.27 -5.48 1.67
N HIS A 60 7.65 -6.61 1.06
CA HIS A 60 7.59 -7.91 1.71
C HIS A 60 8.85 -8.11 2.54
N LEU A 61 8.72 -8.35 3.85
CA LEU A 61 9.83 -8.87 4.63
C LEU A 61 10.06 -10.32 4.19
N MET A 62 10.98 -10.53 3.27
CA MET A 62 11.66 -11.80 3.17
C MET A 62 12.55 -11.92 4.40
N ALA A 63 12.33 -12.95 5.22
CA ALA A 63 13.27 -13.29 6.29
C ALA A 63 14.59 -13.67 5.62
N GLY A 64 15.51 -12.70 5.52
CA GLY A 64 16.85 -12.92 5.01
C GLY A 64 17.63 -13.75 6.01
N GLY A 65 18.13 -14.90 5.55
CA GLY A 65 19.31 -15.56 6.09
C GLY A 65 20.52 -15.15 5.26
#